data_AF-A0A969KR34-F1
#
_entry.id   AF-A0A969KR34-F1
#
_cell.length_a   1.000
_cell.length_b   1.000
_cell.length_c   1.000
_cell.angle_alpha   90.00
_cell.angle_beta   90.00
_cell.angle_gamma   90.00
#
_symmetry.space_group_name_H-M   'P 1'
#
loop_
_entity.id
_entity.type
_entity.pdbx_description
1 polymer ?
#
loop_
_entity_poly.entity_id
_entity_poly.type
_entity_poly.pdbx_seq_one_letter_code
_entity_poly.pdbx_strand_id
1 'polypeptide(L)'
;MSSTRPLKQAFSTMAWSVDTAQSSPTPLGFVADTDRVLVNGHPLTIPWSQYRGAIGLSDSGLLNGLGVELLNTENVARQPVQWFSQPSLTPLILATWLTQRHRYLDITSFSHAAGWRIEVNGDTLRLDTPTAEVTGIRQGRQSWGDRLVIDLDRPTPWRIVGNSNEFTVMIDARAGQALRSIASRRGEYLAGFRFEQSANQTLLRLQTSGGIQPHGWTLPNPTRLVIDLRPDALVQRNIVWAPGIRWQQQFLSLAGDRFPVVWLEIDPRHAELALQPITANSTGAVGTAPLLTMAPQAGAIAAINGGFFNRNNRLP
;
A
#
# COMPACT_ATOMS: atom_id res chain seq x y z
N MET A 1 -25.02 33.23 69.93
CA MET A 1 -24.92 32.81 68.52
C MET A 1 -23.43 32.80 68.17
N SER A 2 -22.75 31.65 68.33
CA SER A 2 -22.27 30.77 67.24
C SER A 2 -21.18 31.47 66.39
N SER A 3 -19.94 31.01 66.19
CA SER A 3 -19.29 29.70 66.36
C SER A 3 -17.75 29.87 66.25
N THR A 4 -17.05 28.85 66.75
CA THR A 4 -15.63 28.46 66.86
C THR A 4 -14.67 28.61 65.65
N ARG A 5 -13.37 28.83 65.94
CA ARG A 5 -12.15 28.57 65.09
C ARG A 5 -11.84 27.04 64.99
N PRO A 6 -10.82 26.48 64.26
CA PRO A 6 -9.65 27.05 63.55
C PRO A 6 -9.23 26.40 62.19
N LEU A 7 -8.08 26.86 61.66
CA LEU A 7 -7.30 26.36 60.50
C LEU A 7 -7.03 24.83 60.48
N LYS A 8 -6.98 24.27 59.26
CA LYS A 8 -6.02 23.23 58.85
C LYS A 8 -5.55 23.48 57.41
N GLN A 9 -4.24 23.67 57.24
CA GLN A 9 -3.51 23.56 55.98
C GLN A 9 -3.44 22.09 55.53
N ALA A 10 -3.47 21.86 54.23
CA ALA A 10 -2.75 20.75 53.58
C ALA A 10 -2.31 21.21 52.17
N PHE A 11 -1.08 20.84 51.85
CA PHE A 11 -0.26 21.28 50.72
C PHE A 11 -0.50 20.48 49.43
N SER A 12 -0.12 21.11 48.31
CA SER A 12 0.30 20.52 47.02
C SER A 12 -0.80 19.85 46.18
N THR A 13 -0.88 20.02 44.86
CA THR A 13 0.23 19.93 43.89
C THR A 13 -0.01 20.76 42.63
N MET A 14 1.00 21.58 42.30
CA MET A 14 1.57 21.86 40.98
C MET A 14 0.63 21.82 39.77
N ALA A 15 0.24 23.02 39.32
CA ALA A 15 0.00 23.28 37.91
C ALA A 15 1.34 23.21 37.17
N TRP A 16 1.54 22.16 36.39
CA TRP A 16 2.60 22.14 35.37
C TRP A 16 2.03 22.76 34.10
N SER A 17 2.15 24.09 33.97
CA SER A 17 2.26 24.70 32.65
C SER A 17 3.74 24.65 32.27
N VAL A 18 4.16 23.55 31.65
CA VAL A 18 5.40 23.57 30.89
C VAL A 18 5.04 24.18 29.55
N ASP A 19 5.23 25.49 29.47
CA ASP A 19 5.36 26.21 28.21
C ASP A 19 6.70 25.79 27.60
N THR A 20 6.73 24.63 26.95
CA THR A 20 7.87 24.20 26.13
C THR A 20 7.67 24.68 24.72
N ALA A 21 8.44 25.71 24.42
CA ALA A 21 9.13 25.93 23.15
C ALA A 21 8.25 25.79 21.90
N GLN A 22 7.87 26.97 21.38
CA GLN A 22 8.02 27.33 19.97
C GLN A 22 8.30 26.14 19.06
N SER A 23 7.24 25.73 18.36
CA SER A 23 7.26 25.16 17.01
C SER A 23 8.68 25.01 16.46
N SER A 24 9.17 23.78 16.40
CA SER A 24 10.22 23.47 15.43
C SER A 24 9.74 24.03 14.09
N PRO A 25 10.48 24.92 13.43
CA PRO A 25 10.05 25.44 12.15
C PRO A 25 9.89 24.24 11.22
N THR A 26 8.70 24.05 10.66
CA THR A 26 8.50 23.17 9.51
C THR A 26 9.64 23.49 8.55
N PRO A 27 10.59 22.58 8.27
CA PRO A 27 11.67 22.92 7.39
C PRO A 27 11.05 23.26 6.04
N LEU A 28 11.31 24.48 5.57
CA LEU A 28 11.10 24.92 4.19
C LEU A 28 11.53 23.78 3.26
N GLY A 29 10.57 23.00 2.74
CA GLY A 29 10.88 21.79 2.00
C GLY A 29 9.77 20.76 1.88
N PHE A 30 8.71 20.79 2.71
CA PHE A 30 7.55 19.90 2.59
C PHE A 30 6.37 20.62 1.94
N VAL A 31 5.97 20.19 0.74
CA VAL A 31 4.80 20.72 0.03
C VAL A 31 3.87 19.53 -0.28
N ALA A 32 2.71 19.53 0.38
CA ALA A 32 1.62 18.54 0.34
C ALA A 32 1.85 17.19 1.05
N ASP A 33 0.94 16.84 1.95
CA ASP A 33 0.59 15.47 2.39
C ASP A 33 -0.88 15.27 2.03
N THR A 34 -1.14 15.03 0.75
CA THR A 34 -2.50 14.81 0.21
C THR A 34 -2.55 13.45 -0.46
N ASP A 35 -3.75 12.96 -0.75
CA ASP A 35 -3.98 11.62 -1.28
C ASP A 35 -4.47 11.60 -2.73
N ARG A 36 -4.52 12.76 -3.41
CA ARG A 36 -5.10 12.86 -4.75
C ARG A 36 -4.05 12.73 -5.83
N VAL A 37 -4.02 11.58 -6.50
CA VAL A 37 -3.16 11.34 -7.67
C VAL A 37 -4.02 11.06 -8.90
N LEU A 38 -3.72 11.71 -10.02
CA LEU A 38 -4.29 11.39 -11.33
C LEU A 38 -3.25 10.62 -12.14
N VAL A 39 -3.48 9.35 -12.40
CA VAL A 39 -2.61 8.52 -13.25
C VAL A 39 -3.26 8.36 -14.61
N ASN A 40 -2.66 8.93 -15.66
CA ASN A 40 -3.20 8.93 -17.02
C ASN A 40 -4.66 9.45 -17.10
N GLY A 41 -5.02 10.39 -16.21
CA GLY A 41 -6.37 10.94 -16.08
C GLY A 41 -7.31 10.15 -15.14
N HIS A 42 -6.88 9.00 -14.60
CA HIS A 42 -7.65 8.20 -13.66
C HIS A 42 -7.35 8.61 -12.20
N PRO A 43 -8.37 8.99 -11.40
CA PRO A 43 -8.16 9.36 -10.00
C PRO A 43 -7.88 8.14 -9.12
N LEU A 44 -6.81 8.24 -8.34
CA LEU A 44 -6.37 7.29 -7.34
C LEU A 44 -6.17 7.99 -5.99
N THR A 45 -6.53 7.29 -4.91
CA THR A 45 -6.24 7.70 -3.53
C THR A 45 -4.86 7.16 -3.15
N ILE A 46 -3.82 7.95 -3.40
CA ILE A 46 -2.42 7.63 -3.09
C ILE A 46 -1.81 8.81 -2.35
N PRO A 47 -1.41 8.66 -1.08
CA PRO A 47 -0.66 9.68 -0.39
C PRO A 47 0.61 10.01 -1.17
N TRP A 48 0.83 11.29 -1.44
CA TRP A 48 2.03 11.80 -2.08
C TRP A 48 2.57 13.01 -1.33
N SER A 49 3.86 13.26 -1.48
CA SER A 49 4.49 14.45 -0.92
C SER A 49 5.65 14.96 -1.77
N GLN A 50 5.96 16.23 -1.62
CA GLN A 50 7.18 16.83 -2.16
C GLN A 50 8.16 17.15 -1.03
N TYR A 51 9.38 16.66 -1.13
CA TYR A 51 10.46 16.90 -0.16
C TYR A 51 11.74 17.37 -0.84
N ARG A 52 12.16 18.62 -0.58
CA ARG A 52 13.40 19.22 -1.16
C ARG A 52 13.47 19.09 -2.70
N GLY A 53 12.33 19.24 -3.38
CA GLY A 53 12.22 19.11 -4.83
C GLY A 53 11.99 17.68 -5.34
N ALA A 54 12.16 16.65 -4.51
CA ALA A 54 11.81 15.27 -4.86
C ALA A 54 10.30 15.03 -4.70
N ILE A 55 9.74 14.18 -5.56
CA ILE A 55 8.35 13.74 -5.50
C ILE A 55 8.30 12.32 -4.97
N GLY A 56 7.50 12.09 -3.94
CA GLY A 56 7.32 10.77 -3.33
C GLY A 56 5.89 10.32 -3.32
N LEU A 57 5.72 9.02 -3.51
CA LEU A 57 4.45 8.32 -3.33
C LEU A 57 4.59 7.40 -2.12
N SER A 58 3.50 7.20 -1.38
CA SER A 58 3.51 6.22 -0.30
C SER A 58 3.85 4.84 -0.84
N ASP A 59 4.57 4.06 -0.05
CA ASP A 59 4.90 2.67 -0.37
C ASP A 59 3.66 1.82 -0.67
N SER A 60 2.58 2.00 0.09
CA SER A 60 1.27 1.37 -0.14
C SER A 60 0.60 1.81 -1.44
N GLY A 61 0.78 3.07 -1.83
CA GLY A 61 0.25 3.62 -3.09
C GLY A 61 1.02 3.11 -4.30
N LEU A 62 2.35 2.96 -4.19
CA LEU A 62 3.17 2.32 -5.21
C LEU A 62 2.80 0.84 -5.39
N LEU A 63 2.64 0.11 -4.28
CA LEU A 63 2.30 -1.31 -4.28
C LEU A 63 0.91 -1.58 -4.86
N ASN A 64 -0.11 -0.87 -4.37
CA ASN A 64 -1.50 -1.17 -4.71
C ASN A 64 -2.04 -0.33 -5.88
N GLY A 65 -1.39 0.79 -6.20
CA GLY A 65 -1.84 1.75 -7.21
C GLY A 65 -1.09 1.66 -8.53
N LEU A 66 0.22 1.42 -8.50
CA LEU A 66 1.09 1.46 -9.70
C LEU A 66 1.76 0.11 -10.04
N GLY A 67 1.53 -0.92 -9.22
CA GLY A 67 2.03 -2.28 -9.47
C GLY A 67 3.54 -2.42 -9.21
N VAL A 68 4.09 -1.59 -8.33
CA VAL A 68 5.50 -1.62 -7.93
C VAL A 68 5.67 -2.59 -6.77
N GLU A 69 6.52 -3.61 -6.93
CA GLU A 69 6.79 -4.54 -5.83
C GLU A 69 7.85 -3.97 -4.89
N LEU A 70 7.57 -4.03 -3.58
CA LEU A 70 8.53 -3.72 -2.53
C LEU A 70 9.35 -4.97 -2.20
N LEU A 71 10.67 -4.88 -2.35
CA LEU A 71 11.60 -5.95 -2.03
C LEU A 71 12.16 -5.79 -0.61
N ASN A 72 12.88 -6.82 -0.12
CA ASN A 72 13.46 -6.80 1.22
C ASN A 72 14.49 -5.68 1.39
N THR A 73 14.54 -5.08 2.58
CA THR A 73 15.56 -4.09 2.93
C THR A 73 15.80 -4.07 4.43
N GLU A 74 17.07 -3.92 4.80
CA GLU A 74 17.53 -3.66 6.17
C GLU A 74 17.90 -2.18 6.38
N ASN A 75 17.77 -1.35 5.34
CA ASN A 75 18.10 0.07 5.38
C ASN A 75 16.81 0.89 5.27
N VAL A 76 16.44 1.56 6.35
CA VAL A 76 15.21 2.35 6.42
C VAL A 76 15.12 3.43 5.34
N ALA A 77 16.26 4.03 4.95
CA ALA A 77 16.35 5.12 3.99
C ALA A 77 16.34 4.67 2.52
N ARG A 78 16.36 3.35 2.27
CA ARG A 78 16.43 2.77 0.91
C ARG A 78 15.45 1.63 0.75
N GLN A 79 14.61 1.73 -0.27
CA GLN A 79 13.65 0.70 -0.63
C GLN A 79 13.98 0.15 -2.02
N PRO A 80 14.57 -1.05 -2.12
CA PRO A 80 14.65 -1.77 -3.38
C PRO A 80 13.25 -2.15 -3.84
N VAL A 81 13.00 -1.98 -5.13
CA VAL A 81 11.69 -2.25 -5.75
C VAL A 81 11.86 -3.00 -7.08
N GLN A 82 10.79 -3.62 -7.53
CA GLN A 82 10.70 -4.21 -8.87
C GLN A 82 9.50 -3.62 -9.62
N TRP A 83 9.78 -3.07 -10.80
CA TRP A 83 8.78 -2.57 -11.73
C TRP A 83 9.34 -2.62 -13.14
N PHE A 84 8.95 -3.65 -13.89
CA PHE A 84 9.51 -4.00 -15.20
C PHE A 84 11.04 -3.96 -15.21
N SER A 85 11.66 -4.48 -14.15
CA SER A 85 13.10 -4.52 -13.94
C SER A 85 13.54 -5.92 -13.52
N GLN A 86 14.85 -6.19 -13.60
CA GLN A 86 15.45 -7.43 -13.10
C GLN A 86 16.31 -7.06 -11.89
N PRO A 87 15.82 -7.22 -10.64
CA PRO A 87 16.52 -6.72 -9.45
C PRO A 87 17.95 -7.23 -9.29
N SER A 88 18.26 -8.42 -9.78
CA SER A 88 19.60 -9.00 -9.75
C SER A 88 20.58 -8.41 -10.78
N LEU A 89 20.09 -7.75 -11.83
CA LEU A 89 20.91 -7.16 -12.89
C LEU A 89 20.87 -5.63 -12.86
N THR A 90 19.68 -5.06 -12.70
CA THR A 90 19.39 -3.63 -12.69
C THR A 90 18.53 -3.29 -11.48
N PRO A 91 19.11 -3.26 -10.27
CA PRO A 91 18.38 -2.95 -9.05
C PRO A 91 17.82 -1.53 -9.11
N LEU A 92 16.52 -1.40 -8.89
CA LEU A 92 15.85 -0.11 -8.71
C LEU A 92 15.72 0.13 -7.20
N ILE A 93 16.41 1.14 -6.68
CA ILE A 93 16.45 1.45 -5.25
C ILE A 93 16.00 2.89 -5.06
N LEU A 94 14.88 3.09 -4.37
CA LEU A 94 14.30 4.40 -4.13
C LEU A 94 14.73 4.91 -2.75
N ALA A 95 15.11 6.18 -2.67
CA ALA A 95 15.30 6.86 -1.39
C ALA A 95 13.95 7.00 -0.69
N THR A 96 13.94 7.06 0.64
CA THR A 96 12.69 7.17 1.38
C THR A 96 12.74 8.26 2.43
N TRP A 97 11.56 8.79 2.76
CA TRP A 97 11.36 9.63 3.93
C TRP A 97 10.06 9.27 4.62
N LEU A 98 9.99 9.64 5.89
CA LEU A 98 8.85 9.38 6.75
C LEU A 98 8.19 10.70 7.12
N THR A 99 6.86 10.69 7.18
CA THR A 99 6.07 11.67 7.91
C THR A 99 5.39 10.97 9.09
N GLN A 100 4.60 11.71 9.86
CA GLN A 100 3.80 11.15 10.94
C GLN A 100 2.75 10.13 10.48
N ARG A 101 2.45 10.04 9.17
CA ARG A 101 1.38 9.20 8.64
C ARG A 101 1.86 8.18 7.63
N HIS A 102 2.85 8.53 6.82
CA HIS A 102 3.21 7.75 5.64
C HIS A 102 4.73 7.63 5.48
N ARG A 103 5.12 6.53 4.82
CA ARG A 103 6.45 6.32 4.29
C ARG A 103 6.42 6.54 2.79
N TYR A 104 7.17 7.52 2.31
CA TYR A 104 7.25 7.85 0.89
C TYR A 104 8.53 7.31 0.28
N LEU A 105 8.44 6.91 -0.99
CA LEU A 105 9.57 6.54 -1.83
C LEU A 105 9.75 7.60 -2.90
N ASP A 106 10.96 8.12 -3.07
CA ASP A 106 11.34 9.07 -4.12
C ASP A 106 11.16 8.42 -5.49
N ILE A 107 10.19 8.90 -6.27
CA ILE A 107 9.96 8.42 -7.63
C ILE A 107 10.66 9.28 -8.69
N THR A 108 11.29 10.40 -8.33
CA THR A 108 11.72 11.44 -9.29
C THR A 108 12.64 10.91 -10.40
N SER A 109 13.70 10.20 -10.01
CA SER A 109 14.66 9.65 -10.98
C SER A 109 14.05 8.48 -11.76
N PHE A 110 13.27 7.65 -11.07
CA PHE A 110 12.58 6.50 -11.65
C PHE A 110 11.57 6.92 -12.72
N SER A 111 10.72 7.91 -12.41
CA SER A 111 9.68 8.41 -13.30
C SER A 111 10.30 9.07 -14.53
N HIS A 112 11.38 9.85 -14.36
CA HIS A 112 12.09 10.45 -15.48
C HIS A 112 12.69 9.38 -16.41
N ALA A 113 13.35 8.36 -15.85
CA ALA A 113 13.91 7.26 -16.63
C ALA A 113 12.83 6.44 -17.36
N ALA A 114 11.65 6.30 -16.76
CA ALA A 114 10.49 5.63 -17.35
C ALA A 114 9.70 6.52 -18.34
N GLY A 115 10.12 7.77 -18.56
CA GLY A 115 9.46 8.71 -19.46
C GLY A 115 8.12 9.25 -18.96
N TRP A 116 7.90 9.25 -17.64
CA TRP A 116 6.70 9.80 -17.03
C TRP A 116 6.79 11.32 -16.95
N ARG A 117 5.68 12.01 -17.19
CA ARG A 117 5.54 13.44 -16.88
C ARG A 117 4.83 13.59 -15.54
N ILE A 118 5.44 14.37 -14.66
CA ILE A 118 4.91 14.67 -13.33
C ILE A 118 4.57 16.16 -13.27
N GLU A 119 3.35 16.48 -12.85
CA GLU A 119 2.92 17.85 -12.61
C GLU A 119 2.19 17.95 -11.27
N VAL A 120 2.56 18.96 -10.47
CA VAL A 120 1.88 19.28 -9.22
C VAL A 120 0.88 20.41 -9.48
N ASN A 121 -0.40 20.11 -9.30
CA ASN A 121 -1.51 21.04 -9.54
C ASN A 121 -2.30 21.22 -8.23
N GLY A 122 -1.83 22.15 -7.39
CA GLY A 122 -2.36 22.32 -6.04
C GLY A 122 -2.22 21.03 -5.22
N ASP A 123 -3.35 20.51 -4.72
CA ASP A 123 -3.39 19.27 -3.93
C ASP A 123 -3.38 17.99 -4.77
N THR A 124 -3.30 18.10 -6.09
CA THR A 124 -3.35 16.95 -7.01
C THR A 124 -2.01 16.75 -7.71
N LEU A 125 -1.47 15.54 -7.62
CA LEU A 125 -0.32 15.11 -8.41
C LEU A 125 -0.80 14.43 -9.70
N ARG A 126 -0.43 14.95 -10.86
CA ARG A 126 -0.68 14.30 -12.15
C ARG A 126 0.55 13.51 -12.57
N LEU A 127 0.33 12.23 -12.88
CA LEU A 127 1.31 11.30 -13.42
C LEU A 127 0.83 10.84 -14.80
N ASP A 128 1.48 11.31 -15.86
CA ASP A 128 1.22 10.85 -17.22
C ASP A 128 2.35 9.90 -17.65
N THR A 129 2.01 8.63 -17.89
CA THR A 129 2.97 7.63 -18.38
C THR A 129 2.89 7.51 -19.90
N PRO A 130 3.96 7.03 -20.58
CA PRO A 130 3.87 6.72 -22.01
C PRO A 130 2.70 5.77 -22.30
N THR A 131 1.94 6.05 -23.36
CA THR A 131 0.84 5.17 -23.77
C THR A 131 1.39 3.80 -24.16
N ALA A 132 0.94 2.77 -23.43
CA ALA A 132 1.27 1.38 -23.70
C ALA A 132 0.15 0.67 -24.46
N GLU A 133 0.46 -0.49 -25.03
CA GLU A 133 -0.47 -1.40 -25.68
C GLU A 133 -0.31 -2.81 -25.08
N VAL A 134 -1.45 -3.45 -24.80
CA VAL A 134 -1.51 -4.87 -24.50
C VAL A 134 -1.49 -5.63 -25.82
N THR A 135 -0.37 -6.27 -26.13
CA THR A 135 -0.13 -6.93 -27.41
C THR A 135 -0.56 -8.39 -27.43
N GLY A 136 -0.74 -9.00 -26.27
CA GLY A 136 -1.21 -10.38 -26.17
C GLY A 136 -1.43 -10.83 -24.73
N ILE A 137 -2.03 -12.01 -24.59
CA ILE A 137 -2.07 -12.74 -23.33
C ILE A 137 -1.83 -14.22 -23.59
N ARG A 138 -1.08 -14.84 -22.70
CA ARG A 138 -0.79 -16.26 -22.69
C ARG A 138 -1.28 -16.86 -21.39
N GLN A 139 -2.00 -17.96 -21.49
CA GLN A 139 -2.44 -18.73 -20.34
C GLN A 139 -1.67 -20.04 -20.29
N GLY A 140 -1.15 -20.38 -19.11
CA GLY A 140 -0.47 -21.63 -18.85
C GLY A 140 -0.88 -22.21 -17.49
N ARG A 141 -0.98 -23.54 -17.43
CA ARG A 141 -1.05 -24.26 -16.15
C ARG A 141 0.36 -24.45 -15.60
N GLN A 142 0.48 -24.42 -14.29
CA GLN A 142 1.70 -24.61 -13.53
C GLN A 142 1.45 -25.70 -12.48
N SER A 143 2.50 -26.26 -11.89
CA SER A 143 2.37 -27.29 -10.85
C SER A 143 1.70 -26.79 -9.56
N TRP A 144 1.54 -25.47 -9.42
CA TRP A 144 0.99 -24.79 -8.24
C TRP A 144 -0.34 -24.05 -8.54
N GLY A 145 -0.84 -24.09 -9.78
CA GLY A 145 -2.05 -23.36 -10.18
C GLY A 145 -2.00 -22.83 -11.62
N ASP A 146 -2.57 -21.65 -11.86
CA ASP A 146 -2.62 -21.03 -13.19
C ASP A 146 -1.74 -19.79 -13.28
N ARG A 147 -1.21 -19.53 -14.49
CA ARG A 147 -0.47 -18.32 -14.82
C ARG A 147 -1.07 -17.65 -16.05
N LEU A 148 -1.30 -16.36 -15.94
CA LEU A 148 -1.55 -15.46 -17.06
C LEU A 148 -0.32 -14.60 -17.28
N VAL A 149 0.13 -14.49 -18.52
CA VAL A 149 1.21 -13.59 -18.94
C VAL A 149 0.64 -12.62 -19.95
N ILE A 150 0.55 -11.36 -19.57
CA ILE A 150 0.09 -10.27 -20.40
C ILE A 150 1.33 -9.64 -21.05
N ASP A 151 1.38 -9.71 -22.38
CA ASP A 151 2.47 -9.14 -23.16
C ASP A 151 2.17 -7.66 -23.44
N LEU A 152 3.16 -6.81 -23.18
CA LEU A 152 3.07 -5.35 -23.27
C LEU A 152 4.15 -4.83 -24.21
N ASP A 153 3.88 -3.76 -24.97
CA ASP A 153 4.90 -3.11 -25.79
C ASP A 153 5.91 -2.31 -24.93
N ARG A 154 5.48 -1.80 -23.78
CA ARG A 154 6.30 -1.01 -22.83
C ARG A 154 5.78 -1.08 -21.38
N PRO A 155 6.61 -0.76 -20.39
CA PRO A 155 6.21 -0.66 -18.99
C PRO A 155 5.03 0.31 -18.80
N THR A 156 4.06 -0.06 -17.95
CA THR A 156 2.90 0.77 -17.65
C THR A 156 2.32 0.49 -16.27
N PRO A 157 1.73 1.47 -15.57
CA PRO A 157 1.02 1.22 -14.31
C PRO A 157 -0.07 0.17 -14.46
N TRP A 158 -0.24 -0.62 -13.41
CA TRP A 158 -1.31 -1.60 -13.32
C TRP A 158 -1.69 -1.82 -11.86
N ARG A 159 -2.89 -2.35 -11.64
CA ARG A 159 -3.37 -2.74 -10.31
C ARG A 159 -4.39 -3.85 -10.39
N ILE A 160 -4.61 -4.54 -9.28
CA ILE A 160 -5.64 -5.57 -9.15
C ILE A 160 -6.64 -5.09 -8.11
N VAL A 161 -7.92 -5.07 -8.48
CA VAL A 161 -9.03 -4.76 -7.58
C VAL A 161 -10.06 -5.88 -7.66
N GLY A 162 -10.73 -6.21 -6.56
CA GLY A 162 -11.72 -7.27 -6.58
C GLY A 162 -11.99 -7.90 -5.24
N ASN A 163 -12.74 -8.98 -5.28
CA ASN A 163 -13.06 -9.81 -4.13
C ASN A 163 -12.85 -11.28 -4.49
N SER A 164 -13.03 -12.17 -3.50
CA SER A 164 -12.58 -13.56 -3.47
C SER A 164 -12.81 -14.42 -4.73
N ASN A 165 -13.76 -14.08 -5.61
CA ASN A 165 -14.01 -14.83 -6.85
C ASN A 165 -14.02 -13.96 -8.12
N GLU A 166 -14.01 -12.63 -8.02
CA GLU A 166 -13.98 -11.73 -9.18
C GLU A 166 -12.96 -10.62 -8.98
N PHE A 167 -11.95 -10.62 -9.86
CA PHE A 167 -10.88 -9.63 -9.86
C PHE A 167 -10.85 -8.89 -11.20
N THR A 168 -10.43 -7.63 -11.16
CA THR A 168 -10.15 -6.82 -12.33
C THR A 168 -8.71 -6.37 -12.26
N VAL A 169 -7.90 -6.81 -13.21
CA VAL A 169 -6.57 -6.27 -13.46
C VAL A 169 -6.75 -5.06 -14.35
N MET A 170 -6.51 -3.88 -13.79
CA MET A 170 -6.57 -2.60 -14.50
C MET A 170 -5.16 -2.29 -15.01
N ILE A 171 -4.99 -2.15 -16.32
CA ILE A 171 -3.69 -1.94 -16.97
C ILE A 171 -3.78 -0.65 -17.77
N ASP A 172 -2.90 0.33 -17.51
CA ASP A 172 -2.87 1.62 -18.20
C ASP A 172 -2.27 1.49 -19.62
N ALA A 173 -2.90 0.65 -20.42
CA ALA A 173 -2.56 0.33 -21.79
C ALA A 173 -3.83 0.21 -22.62
N ARG A 174 -3.71 0.51 -23.92
CA ARG A 174 -4.76 0.25 -24.90
C ARG A 174 -4.81 -1.24 -25.24
N ALA A 175 -6.01 -1.77 -25.47
CA ALA A 175 -6.17 -3.14 -25.95
C ALA A 175 -5.70 -3.25 -27.41
N GLY A 176 -4.68 -4.06 -27.66
CA GLY A 176 -4.22 -4.34 -29.01
C GLY A 176 -5.21 -5.20 -29.80
N GLN A 177 -5.09 -5.16 -31.14
CA GLN A 177 -6.03 -5.87 -32.03
C GLN A 177 -6.05 -7.39 -31.78
N ALA A 178 -4.90 -7.96 -31.39
CA ALA A 178 -4.74 -9.37 -31.09
C ALA A 178 -5.66 -9.86 -29.96
N LEU A 179 -6.07 -8.98 -29.03
CA LEU A 179 -6.94 -9.36 -27.91
C LEU A 179 -8.36 -9.73 -28.34
N ARG A 180 -8.82 -9.28 -29.52
CA ARG A 180 -10.20 -9.49 -29.99
C ARG A 180 -10.54 -10.96 -30.24
N SER A 181 -9.54 -11.78 -30.55
CA SER A 181 -9.71 -13.21 -30.85
C SER A 181 -9.30 -14.11 -29.69
N ILE A 182 -8.90 -13.56 -28.55
CA ILE A 182 -8.42 -14.36 -27.43
C ILE A 182 -9.60 -14.96 -26.68
N ALA A 183 -9.64 -16.28 -26.65
CA ALA A 183 -10.56 -17.05 -25.82
C ALA A 183 -9.89 -17.45 -24.51
N SER A 184 -10.59 -17.23 -23.40
CA SER A 184 -10.20 -17.77 -22.11
C SER A 184 -10.34 -19.29 -22.09
N ARG A 185 -9.39 -19.98 -21.47
CA ARG A 185 -9.49 -21.42 -21.17
C ARG A 185 -9.72 -21.59 -19.68
N ARG A 186 -10.48 -22.61 -19.28
CA ARG A 186 -10.63 -22.94 -17.86
C ARG A 186 -9.32 -23.52 -17.31
N GLY A 187 -8.85 -22.96 -16.20
CA GLY A 187 -7.68 -23.39 -15.46
C GLY A 187 -8.04 -24.27 -14.26
N GLU A 188 -7.11 -24.37 -13.31
CA GLU A 188 -7.36 -24.96 -11.99
C GLU A 188 -8.13 -24.00 -11.07
N TYR A 189 -7.69 -22.74 -11.00
CA TYR A 189 -8.30 -21.67 -10.24
C TYR A 189 -8.89 -20.56 -11.10
N LEU A 190 -8.57 -20.52 -12.40
CA LEU A 190 -9.15 -19.61 -13.36
C LEU A 190 -10.43 -20.20 -13.97
N ALA A 191 -11.59 -19.66 -13.62
CA ALA A 191 -12.86 -20.03 -14.27
C ALA A 191 -12.97 -19.42 -15.68
N GLY A 192 -12.51 -18.18 -15.82
CA GLY A 192 -12.41 -17.52 -17.11
C GLY A 192 -11.91 -16.08 -17.01
N PHE A 193 -11.61 -15.45 -18.14
CA PHE A 193 -11.32 -14.03 -18.22
C PHE A 193 -11.94 -13.36 -19.45
N ARG A 194 -12.08 -12.04 -19.39
CA ARG A 194 -12.47 -11.20 -20.53
C ARG A 194 -11.77 -9.84 -20.46
N PHE A 195 -11.62 -9.20 -21.62
CA PHE A 195 -11.12 -7.84 -21.72
C PHE A 195 -12.27 -6.85 -21.94
N GLU A 196 -12.17 -5.70 -21.28
CA GLU A 196 -13.00 -4.51 -21.53
C GLU A 196 -12.06 -3.32 -21.73
N GLN A 197 -12.36 -2.45 -22.71
CA GLN A 197 -11.61 -1.21 -22.89
C GLN A 197 -12.33 -0.09 -22.13
N SER A 198 -11.57 0.73 -21.39
CA SER A 198 -12.08 1.94 -20.75
C SER A 198 -11.09 3.09 -20.96
N ALA A 199 -11.42 4.03 -21.85
CA ALA A 199 -10.52 5.13 -22.23
C ALA A 199 -9.12 4.62 -22.66
N ASN A 200 -8.05 5.01 -21.97
CA ASN A 200 -6.67 4.55 -22.21
C ASN A 200 -6.26 3.33 -21.36
N GLN A 201 -7.22 2.64 -20.73
CA GLN A 201 -6.99 1.52 -19.84
C GLN A 201 -7.66 0.25 -20.37
N THR A 202 -6.96 -0.88 -20.22
CA THR A 202 -7.47 -2.23 -20.49
C THR A 202 -7.85 -2.86 -19.15
N LEU A 203 -9.10 -3.33 -19.05
CA LEU A 203 -9.62 -4.05 -17.89
C LEU A 203 -9.66 -5.53 -18.20
N LEU A 204 -8.77 -6.31 -17.57
CA LEU A 204 -8.79 -7.76 -17.62
C LEU A 204 -9.60 -8.27 -16.43
N ARG A 205 -10.84 -8.69 -16.67
CA ARG A 205 -11.70 -9.26 -15.64
C ARG A 205 -11.45 -10.76 -15.54
N LEU A 206 -11.13 -11.20 -14.34
CA LEU A 206 -10.82 -12.57 -13.96
C LEU A 206 -11.95 -13.12 -13.08
N GLN A 207 -12.48 -14.27 -13.48
CA GLN A 207 -13.31 -15.10 -12.62
C GLN A 207 -12.43 -16.20 -12.04
N THR A 208 -12.34 -16.25 -10.72
CA THR A 208 -11.50 -17.20 -9.99
C THR A 208 -12.35 -18.11 -9.10
N SER A 209 -11.78 -19.24 -8.71
CA SER A 209 -12.40 -20.19 -7.79
C SER A 209 -11.46 -20.54 -6.64
N GLY A 210 -12.02 -21.00 -5.52
CA GLY A 210 -11.25 -21.44 -4.37
C GLY A 210 -10.77 -20.31 -3.44
N GLY A 211 -11.31 -19.09 -3.59
CA GLY A 211 -11.00 -17.96 -2.71
C GLY A 211 -9.56 -17.46 -2.79
N ILE A 212 -8.86 -17.78 -3.89
CA ILE A 212 -7.47 -17.37 -4.09
C ILE A 212 -7.35 -15.87 -4.37
N GLN A 213 -6.21 -15.29 -3.99
CA GLN A 213 -5.87 -13.91 -4.35
C GLN A 213 -4.86 -13.94 -5.50
N PRO A 214 -5.13 -13.24 -6.62
CA PRO A 214 -4.17 -13.09 -7.69
C PRO A 214 -2.92 -12.37 -7.21
N HIS A 215 -1.75 -12.88 -7.57
CA HIS A 215 -0.49 -12.20 -7.36
C HIS A 215 0.06 -11.72 -8.69
N GLY A 216 0.14 -10.39 -8.85
CA GLY A 216 0.75 -9.76 -10.03
C GLY A 216 2.19 -9.35 -9.78
N TRP A 217 3.03 -9.50 -10.81
CA TRP A 217 4.42 -9.06 -10.82
C TRP A 217 4.88 -8.81 -12.26
N THR A 218 6.05 -8.20 -12.46
CA THR A 218 6.48 -7.71 -13.79
C THR A 218 7.84 -8.23 -14.22
N LEU A 219 8.02 -8.38 -15.53
CA LEU A 219 9.29 -8.78 -16.16
C LEU A 219 9.68 -7.76 -17.24
N PRO A 220 10.97 -7.40 -17.35
CA PRO A 220 11.49 -6.74 -18.55
C PRO A 220 11.78 -7.73 -19.68
N ASN A 221 11.99 -7.19 -20.88
CA ASN A 221 12.64 -7.84 -22.02
C ASN A 221 12.14 -9.28 -22.36
N PRO A 222 11.00 -9.42 -23.06
CA PRO A 222 10.02 -8.37 -23.37
C PRO A 222 9.20 -7.99 -22.13
N THR A 223 8.63 -6.78 -22.16
CA THR A 223 7.78 -6.26 -21.09
C THR A 223 6.56 -7.15 -20.88
N ARG A 224 6.41 -7.68 -19.66
CA ARG A 224 5.29 -8.56 -19.31
C ARG A 224 4.75 -8.24 -17.93
N LEU A 225 3.43 -8.26 -17.81
CA LEU A 225 2.72 -8.37 -16.54
C LEU A 225 2.33 -9.84 -16.35
N VAL A 226 2.78 -10.45 -15.27
CA VAL A 226 2.49 -11.84 -14.93
C VAL A 226 1.50 -11.86 -13.77
N ILE A 227 0.46 -12.67 -13.88
CA ILE A 227 -0.55 -12.88 -12.84
C ILE A 227 -0.59 -14.36 -12.51
N ASP A 228 -0.25 -14.67 -11.26
CA ASP A 228 -0.27 -16.01 -10.70
C ASP A 228 -1.54 -16.21 -9.88
N LEU A 229 -2.22 -17.32 -10.14
CA LEU A 229 -3.46 -17.75 -9.48
C LEU A 229 -3.17 -19.04 -8.72
N ARG A 230 -2.93 -18.92 -7.41
CA ARG A 230 -2.42 -20.02 -6.57
C ARG A 230 -2.83 -19.88 -5.10
N PRO A 231 -2.89 -20.97 -4.33
CA PRO A 231 -3.29 -20.93 -2.92
C PRO A 231 -2.20 -20.33 -2.01
N ASP A 232 -0.94 -20.42 -2.41
CA ASP A 232 0.23 -19.94 -1.65
C ASP A 232 0.84 -18.66 -2.25
N ALA A 233 -0.02 -17.69 -2.58
CA ALA A 233 0.34 -16.44 -3.26
C ALA A 233 1.04 -15.38 -2.38
N LEU A 234 1.33 -15.67 -1.10
CA LEU A 234 2.02 -14.72 -0.23
C LEU A 234 3.46 -14.51 -0.69
N VAL A 235 3.77 -13.28 -1.11
CA VAL A 235 5.14 -12.83 -1.39
C VAL A 235 5.89 -12.69 -0.07
N GLN A 236 7.03 -13.32 0.13
CA GLN A 236 7.78 -13.10 1.37
C GLN A 236 8.35 -11.67 1.43
N ARG A 237 8.22 -11.00 2.58
CA ARG A 237 8.83 -9.67 2.81
C ARG A 237 9.47 -9.58 4.18
N ASN A 238 10.58 -8.84 4.22
CA ASN A 238 11.28 -8.40 5.41
C ASN A 238 11.82 -6.98 5.13
N ILE A 239 11.12 -5.99 5.64
CA ILE A 239 11.35 -4.57 5.35
C ILE A 239 11.50 -3.82 6.67
N VAL A 240 12.68 -3.26 6.93
CA VAL A 240 12.84 -2.21 7.94
C VAL A 240 12.09 -0.97 7.44
N TRP A 241 10.89 -0.76 7.95
CA TRP A 241 9.91 0.18 7.43
C TRP A 241 10.17 1.60 7.94
N ALA A 242 10.38 1.74 9.25
CA ALA A 242 10.76 2.98 9.92
C ALA A 242 11.76 2.67 11.04
N PRO A 243 12.45 3.67 11.63
CA PRO A 243 13.23 3.44 12.83
C PRO A 243 12.37 2.77 13.91
N GLY A 244 12.81 1.63 14.42
CA GLY A 244 12.07 0.83 15.39
C GLY A 244 10.85 0.07 14.85
N ILE A 245 10.60 0.04 13.53
CA ILE A 245 9.47 -0.69 12.92
C ILE A 245 9.94 -1.58 11.77
N ARG A 246 9.59 -2.86 11.81
CA ARG A 246 9.86 -3.82 10.73
C ARG A 246 8.56 -4.48 10.28
N TRP A 247 8.33 -4.50 8.98
CA TRP A 247 7.25 -5.27 8.36
C TRP A 247 7.78 -6.59 7.85
N GLN A 248 7.14 -7.67 8.28
CA GLN A 248 7.42 -9.01 7.79
C GLN A 248 6.16 -9.73 7.31
N GLN A 249 6.33 -10.55 6.29
CA GLN A 249 5.33 -11.55 5.91
C GLN A 249 6.03 -12.81 5.39
N GLN A 250 5.61 -13.97 5.86
CA GLN A 250 6.18 -15.25 5.46
C GLN A 250 5.21 -16.40 5.69
N PHE A 251 5.52 -17.57 5.13
CA PHE A 251 4.86 -18.81 5.50
C PHE A 251 5.55 -19.41 6.71
N LEU A 252 4.83 -19.57 7.82
CA LEU A 252 5.29 -20.32 8.98
C LEU A 252 4.82 -21.77 8.89
N SER A 253 5.69 -22.71 9.23
CA SER A 253 5.33 -24.14 9.25
C SER A 253 5.00 -24.56 10.68
N LEU A 254 3.84 -25.19 10.87
CA LEU A 254 3.40 -25.70 12.17
C LEU A 254 2.74 -27.07 11.96
N ALA A 255 3.26 -28.11 12.63
CA ALA A 255 2.74 -29.48 12.59
C ALA A 255 2.54 -30.07 11.17
N GLY A 256 3.35 -29.65 10.19
CA GLY A 256 3.26 -30.11 8.80
C GLY A 256 2.46 -29.18 7.87
N ASP A 257 1.68 -28.26 8.43
CA ASP A 257 0.92 -27.24 7.69
C ASP A 257 1.72 -25.94 7.52
N ARG A 258 1.35 -25.13 6.52
CA ARG A 258 1.96 -23.83 6.24
C ARG A 258 0.91 -22.72 6.32
N PHE A 259 1.21 -21.70 7.10
CA PHE A 259 0.31 -20.57 7.35
C PHE A 259 0.94 -19.27 6.85
N PRO A 260 0.26 -18.49 6.00
CA PRO A 260 0.71 -17.16 5.66
C PRO A 260 0.51 -16.25 6.87
N VAL A 261 1.60 -15.65 7.36
CA VAL A 261 1.57 -14.73 8.51
C VAL A 261 2.13 -13.38 8.07
N VAL A 262 1.48 -12.31 8.51
CA VAL A 262 1.91 -10.92 8.32
C VAL A 262 1.99 -10.28 9.70
N TRP A 263 3.11 -9.62 10.02
CA TRP A 263 3.28 -8.94 11.30
C TRP A 263 4.14 -7.68 11.17
N LEU A 264 3.97 -6.80 12.14
CA LEU A 264 4.87 -5.67 12.38
C LEU A 264 5.60 -5.94 13.69
N GLU A 265 6.92 -5.82 13.65
CA GLU A 265 7.75 -5.77 14.85
C GLU A 265 8.01 -4.31 15.20
N ILE A 266 7.83 -3.97 16.47
CA ILE A 266 7.94 -2.60 16.97
C ILE A 266 8.89 -2.63 18.19
N ASP A 267 9.92 -1.78 18.20
CA ASP A 267 10.74 -1.56 19.39
C ASP A 267 10.01 -0.56 20.32
N PRO A 268 9.45 -1.02 21.46
CA PRO A 268 8.68 -0.16 22.34
C PRO A 268 9.55 0.87 23.08
N ARG A 269 10.88 0.79 22.99
CA ARG A 269 11.82 1.71 23.61
C ARG A 269 12.26 2.83 22.66
N HIS A 270 11.84 2.78 21.39
CA HIS A 270 12.12 3.86 20.45
C HIS A 270 11.32 5.10 20.84
N ALA A 271 12.00 6.21 21.14
CA ALA A 271 11.40 7.38 21.78
C ALA A 271 10.22 8.03 21.00
N GLU A 272 10.18 7.81 19.69
CA GLU A 272 9.15 8.36 18.80
C GLU A 272 7.95 7.41 18.58
N LEU A 273 7.97 6.22 19.20
CA LEU A 273 6.91 5.22 19.06
C LEU A 273 6.11 5.07 20.35
N ALA A 274 4.78 5.05 20.21
CA ALA A 274 3.86 4.77 21.30
C ALA A 274 2.77 3.81 20.83
N LEU A 275 2.40 2.86 21.69
CA LEU A 275 1.23 2.01 21.49
C LEU A 275 0.07 2.59 22.27
N GLN A 276 -1.03 2.90 21.58
CA GLN A 276 -2.22 3.47 22.18
C GLN A 276 -3.46 2.69 21.74
N PRO A 277 -4.43 2.45 22.65
CA PRO A 277 -5.73 1.92 22.25
C PRO A 277 -6.47 2.97 21.40
N ILE A 278 -7.08 2.51 20.31
CA ILE A 278 -7.96 3.32 19.46
C ILE A 278 -9.38 2.76 19.53
N THR A 279 -10.38 3.64 19.65
CA THR A 279 -11.80 3.26 19.75
C THR A 279 -12.59 3.76 18.55
N ALA A 280 -13.68 3.08 18.21
CA ALA A 280 -14.54 3.50 17.10
C ALA A 280 -15.30 4.80 17.40
N ASN A 281 -15.48 5.14 18.68
CA ASN A 281 -16.11 6.35 19.15
C ASN A 281 -15.22 7.00 20.22
N SER A 282 -14.87 8.27 20.03
CA SER A 282 -14.01 9.02 20.97
C SER A 282 -14.78 9.53 22.20
N THR A 283 -16.11 9.50 22.17
CA THR A 283 -16.97 10.07 23.22
C THR A 283 -17.71 9.00 24.04
N GLY A 284 -17.51 7.71 23.76
CA GLY A 284 -18.16 6.63 24.52
C GLY A 284 -17.74 5.23 24.10
N ALA A 285 -18.20 4.24 24.86
CA ALA A 285 -17.83 2.82 24.67
C ALA A 285 -18.62 2.10 23.55
N VAL A 286 -19.74 2.67 23.10
CA VAL A 286 -20.58 2.06 22.06
C VAL A 286 -20.06 2.45 20.69
N GLY A 287 -19.66 1.47 19.88
CA GLY A 287 -19.30 1.69 18.47
C GLY A 287 -18.43 0.59 17.88
N THR A 288 -18.60 0.36 16.58
CA THR A 288 -17.73 -0.48 15.76
C THR A 288 -17.49 0.21 14.42
N ALA A 289 -16.25 0.25 13.95
CA ALA A 289 -15.90 0.79 12.64
C ALA A 289 -14.79 -0.06 12.00
N PRO A 290 -14.62 -0.04 10.66
CA PRO A 290 -13.50 -0.69 10.02
C PRO A 290 -12.16 -0.13 10.51
N LEU A 291 -11.19 -0.99 10.78
CA LEU A 291 -9.86 -0.58 11.25
C LEU A 291 -9.16 0.38 10.28
N LEU A 292 -9.35 0.17 8.97
CA LEU A 292 -8.85 1.05 7.91
C LEU A 292 -9.44 2.48 7.97
N THR A 293 -10.56 2.68 8.66
CA THR A 293 -11.15 3.99 8.93
C THR A 293 -10.67 4.55 10.26
N MET A 294 -10.62 3.71 11.30
CA MET A 294 -10.22 4.12 12.65
C MET A 294 -8.75 4.54 12.73
N ALA A 295 -7.84 3.80 12.10
CA ALA A 295 -6.40 4.07 12.23
C ALA A 295 -5.99 5.46 11.70
N PRO A 296 -6.39 5.88 10.47
CA PRO A 296 -6.11 7.23 9.99
C PRO A 296 -6.75 8.34 10.84
N GLN A 297 -7.98 8.13 11.33
CA GLN A 297 -8.67 9.10 12.20
C GLN A 297 -7.94 9.32 13.53
N ALA A 298 -7.36 8.26 14.07
CA ALA A 298 -6.53 8.33 15.28
C ALA A 298 -5.09 8.81 15.02
N GLY A 299 -4.72 9.07 13.75
CA GLY A 299 -3.34 9.43 13.39
C GLY A 299 -2.35 8.27 13.55
N ALA A 300 -2.82 7.02 13.55
CA ALA A 300 -1.97 5.85 13.72
C ALA A 300 -1.28 5.47 12.40
N ILE A 301 0.05 5.27 12.46
CA ILE A 301 0.86 4.76 11.33
C ILE A 301 0.60 3.28 11.02
N ALA A 302 0.15 2.53 12.02
CA ALA A 302 -0.21 1.13 11.95
C ALA A 302 -1.22 0.81 13.03
N ALA A 303 -2.09 -0.18 12.77
CA ALA A 303 -3.05 -0.65 13.76
C ALA A 303 -3.36 -2.13 13.54
N ILE A 304 -3.77 -2.79 14.62
CA ILE A 304 -4.30 -4.16 14.62
C ILE A 304 -5.59 -4.19 15.44
N ASN A 305 -6.53 -5.07 15.09
CA ASN A 305 -7.73 -5.27 15.92
C ASN A 305 -7.32 -5.74 17.32
N GLY A 306 -7.91 -5.15 18.35
CA GLY A 306 -7.59 -5.40 19.76
C GLY A 306 -8.64 -6.25 20.48
N GLY A 307 -9.48 -5.61 21.30
CA GLY A 307 -10.44 -6.29 22.16
C GLY A 307 -11.59 -6.99 21.42
N PHE A 308 -12.18 -7.97 22.10
CA PHE A 308 -13.47 -8.53 21.70
C PHE A 308 -14.58 -7.48 21.85
N PHE A 309 -15.70 -7.70 21.16
CA PHE A 309 -16.89 -6.86 21.28
C PHE A 309 -18.12 -7.67 20.89
N ASN A 310 -19.27 -7.27 21.41
CA ASN A 310 -20.55 -7.82 20.99
C ASN A 310 -21.05 -7.08 19.74
N ARG A 311 -21.07 -7.78 18.60
CA ARG A 311 -21.48 -7.19 17.31
C ARG A 311 -22.93 -6.66 17.28
N ASN A 312 -23.80 -7.14 18.18
CA ASN A 312 -25.22 -6.79 18.19
C ASN A 312 -25.45 -5.45 18.91
N ASN A 313 -24.85 -5.27 20.09
CA ASN A 313 -25.00 -4.04 20.88
C ASN A 313 -23.79 -3.08 20.77
N ARG A 314 -22.72 -3.50 20.09
CA ARG A 314 -21.50 -2.73 19.80
C ARG A 314 -20.76 -2.25 21.05
N LEU A 315 -20.89 -3.00 22.15
CA LEU A 315 -20.12 -2.80 23.37
C LEU A 315 -18.88 -3.72 23.38
N PRO A 316 -17.76 -3.27 23.97
CA PRO A 316 -16.59 -4.11 24.23
C PRO A 316 -16.93 -5.26 25.21
#